data_AF-A0A6L8I3K7-F1
#
_entry.id   AF-A0A6L8I3K7-F1
#
_cell.length_a   1.000
_cell.length_b   1.000
_cell.length_c   1.000
_cell.angle_alpha   90.00
_cell.angle_beta   90.00
_cell.angle_gamma   90.00
#
_symmetry.space_group_name_H-M   'P 1'
#
loop_
_entity.id
_entity.type
_entity.pdbx_description
1 polymer ?
#
loop_
_entity_poly.entity_id
_entity_poly.type
_entity_poly.pdbx_seq_one_letter_code
_entity_poly.pdbx_strand_id
1 'polypeptide(L)'
;METETLALVQEMEFSMWALFARATIVVKVVMVVLVLASFWCWAVIINKHGQYWRARRETQRFEASFWSGEPLDTLYDALGPIPSGRTERVFVAGMTEWRRSHKADGAAIGGAHARIDRSMDVAIQKEAEELQKGLPLLATIGSTAPFVGLFGTVWGIMSAFIEIGQ
;
A
#
# COMPACT_ATOMS: atom_id res chain seq x y z
N MET A 1 50.30 16.97 -21.23
CA MET A 1 49.33 16.59 -22.27
C MET A 1 49.06 15.09 -22.27
N GLU A 2 50.08 14.22 -22.39
CA GLU A 2 49.86 12.74 -22.35
C GLU A 2 49.33 12.21 -21.01
N THR A 3 49.80 12.74 -19.88
CA THR A 3 49.33 12.35 -18.54
C THR A 3 47.89 12.77 -18.26
N GLU A 4 47.47 13.91 -18.80
CA GLU A 4 46.10 14.44 -18.70
C GLU A 4 45.13 13.62 -19.57
N THR A 5 45.56 13.23 -20.78
CA THR A 5 44.78 12.33 -21.64
C THR A 5 44.66 10.93 -21.05
N LEU A 6 45.70 10.40 -20.39
CA LEU A 6 45.63 9.09 -19.73
C LEU A 6 44.68 9.12 -18.52
N ALA A 7 44.70 10.19 -17.73
CA ALA A 7 43.76 10.38 -16.62
C ALA A 7 42.30 10.48 -17.09
N LEU A 8 42.05 11.21 -18.18
CA LEU A 8 40.71 11.34 -18.77
C LEU A 8 40.20 10.01 -19.37
N VAL A 9 41.08 9.20 -19.97
CA VAL A 9 40.72 7.86 -20.49
C VAL A 9 40.39 6.91 -19.33
N GLN A 10 41.16 6.96 -18.24
CA GLN A 10 40.92 6.15 -17.05
C GLN A 10 39.60 6.54 -16.35
N GLU A 11 39.32 7.83 -16.21
CA GLU A 11 38.02 8.35 -15.73
C GLU A 11 36.85 7.88 -16.61
N MET A 12 37.02 7.87 -17.94
CA MET A 12 36.01 7.36 -18.86
C MET A 12 35.79 5.85 -18.73
N GLU A 13 36.85 5.07 -18.50
CA GLU A 13 36.74 3.63 -18.28
C GLU A 13 36.02 3.27 -16.97
N PHE A 14 36.17 4.09 -15.93
CA PHE A 14 35.51 3.90 -14.62
C PHE A 14 34.20 4.68 -14.47
N SER A 15 33.69 5.31 -15.54
CA SER A 15 32.39 5.96 -15.52
C SER A 15 31.26 4.96 -15.20
N MET A 16 30.27 5.38 -14.40
CA MET A 16 29.08 4.56 -14.10
C MET A 16 28.41 4.03 -15.38
N TRP A 17 28.42 4.84 -16.45
CA TRP A 17 27.88 4.43 -17.74
C TRP A 17 28.72 3.34 -18.41
N ALA A 18 30.05 3.45 -18.37
CA ALA A 18 30.95 2.45 -18.92
C ALA A 18 30.84 1.12 -18.16
N LEU A 19 30.73 1.15 -16.83
CA LEU A 19 30.50 -0.03 -16.00
C LEU A 19 29.16 -0.71 -16.32
N PHE A 20 28.09 0.08 -16.50
CA PHE A 20 26.80 -0.46 -16.94
C PHE A 20 26.89 -1.05 -18.36
N ALA A 21 27.59 -0.38 -19.28
CA ALA A 21 27.75 -0.84 -20.66
C ALA A 21 28.51 -2.18 -20.76
N ARG A 22 29.52 -2.39 -19.90
CA ARG A 22 30.28 -3.66 -19.82
C ARG A 22 29.51 -4.81 -19.17
N ALA A 23 28.49 -4.52 -18.37
CA ALA A 23 27.71 -5.56 -17.70
C ALA A 23 26.99 -6.48 -18.71
N THR A 24 26.82 -7.75 -18.33
CA THR A 24 26.07 -8.73 -19.15
C THR A 24 24.60 -8.34 -19.27
N ILE A 25 23.94 -8.83 -20.32
CA ILE A 25 22.53 -8.50 -20.58
C ILE A 25 21.62 -8.85 -19.39
N VAL A 26 21.91 -9.95 -18.70
CA VAL A 26 21.18 -10.40 -17.51
C VAL A 26 21.29 -9.37 -16.38
N VAL A 27 22.50 -8.89 -16.08
CA VAL A 27 22.72 -7.87 -15.04
C VAL A 27 22.01 -6.56 -15.40
N LYS A 28 22.06 -6.14 -16.67
CA LYS A 28 21.34 -4.95 -17.15
C LYS A 28 19.83 -5.07 -16.93
N VAL A 29 19.23 -6.23 -17.27
CA VAL A 29 17.81 -6.50 -17.04
C VAL A 29 17.48 -6.44 -15.55
N VAL A 30 18.27 -7.07 -14.69
CA VAL A 30 18.10 -7.03 -13.23
C VAL A 30 18.09 -5.58 -12.72
N MET A 31 19.06 -4.76 -13.12
CA MET A 31 19.13 -3.36 -12.73
C MET A 31 17.90 -2.56 -13.17
N VAL A 32 17.48 -2.73 -14.44
CA VAL A 32 16.30 -2.02 -14.98
C VAL A 32 15.03 -2.42 -14.23
N VAL A 33 14.83 -3.71 -13.96
CA VAL A 33 13.67 -4.22 -13.20
C VAL A 33 13.64 -3.62 -11.80
N LEU A 34 14.78 -3.58 -11.10
CA LEU A 34 14.88 -3.00 -9.76
C LEU A 34 14.57 -1.49 -9.75
N VAL A 35 15.03 -0.76 -10.77
CA VAL A 35 14.72 0.67 -10.93
C VAL A 35 13.22 0.88 -11.16
N LEU A 36 12.60 0.11 -12.07
CA LEU A 36 11.16 0.19 -12.32
C LEU A 36 10.34 -0.17 -11.08
N ALA A 37 10.74 -1.22 -10.36
CA ALA A 37 10.11 -1.60 -9.10
C ALA A 37 10.20 -0.48 -8.06
N SER A 38 11.34 0.23 -7.97
CA SER A 38 11.52 1.38 -7.08
C SER A 38 10.55 2.53 -7.39
N PHE A 39 10.42 2.90 -8.67
CA PHE A 39 9.44 3.91 -9.09
C PHE A 39 8.00 3.49 -8.76
N TRP A 40 7.66 2.22 -8.96
CA TRP A 40 6.35 1.68 -8.63
C TRP A 40 6.06 1.74 -7.12
N CYS A 41 7.04 1.37 -6.29
CA CYS A 41 6.93 1.46 -4.83
C CYS A 41 6.63 2.89 -4.38
N TRP A 42 7.37 3.88 -4.90
CA TRP A 42 7.14 5.29 -4.59
C TRP A 42 5.75 5.78 -5.01
N ALA A 43 5.26 5.38 -6.20
CA ALA A 43 3.92 5.72 -6.64
C ALA A 43 2.84 5.18 -5.67
N VAL A 44 3.00 3.94 -5.20
CA VAL A 44 2.10 3.34 -4.19
C VAL A 44 2.19 4.07 -2.86
N ILE A 45 3.40 4.39 -2.37
CA ILE A 45 3.62 5.09 -1.09
C ILE A 45 2.92 6.45 -1.09
N ILE A 46 3.12 7.26 -2.13
CA ILE A 46 2.53 8.60 -2.22
C ILE A 46 1.00 8.51 -2.26
N ASN A 47 0.45 7.60 -3.07
CA ASN A 47 -1.00 7.40 -3.16
C ASN A 47 -1.57 6.96 -1.79
N LYS A 48 -0.93 6.01 -1.11
CA LYS A 48 -1.38 5.53 0.21
C LYS A 48 -1.29 6.59 1.28
N HIS A 49 -0.24 7.40 1.29
CA HIS A 49 -0.12 8.51 2.22
C HIS A 49 -1.31 9.48 2.09
N GLY A 50 -1.68 9.83 0.85
CA GLY A 50 -2.85 10.67 0.59
C GLY A 50 -4.17 10.01 1.01
N GLN A 51 -4.35 8.71 0.74
CA GLN A 51 -5.55 7.96 1.16
C GLN A 51 -5.71 7.92 2.69
N TYR A 52 -4.63 7.63 3.43
CA TYR A 52 -4.68 7.61 4.89
C TYR A 52 -4.93 8.98 5.49
N TRP A 53 -4.32 10.03 4.92
CA TRP A 53 -4.55 11.40 5.37
C TRP A 53 -6.02 11.82 5.20
N ARG A 54 -6.62 11.53 4.03
CA ARG A 54 -8.05 11.78 3.77
C ARG A 54 -8.95 10.98 4.72
N ALA A 55 -8.70 9.68 4.86
CA ALA A 55 -9.47 8.81 5.75
C ALA A 55 -9.42 9.31 7.20
N ARG A 56 -8.24 9.73 7.69
CA ARG A 56 -8.09 10.27 9.04
C ARG A 56 -8.90 11.55 9.24
N ARG A 57 -8.90 12.44 8.25
CA ARG A 57 -9.66 13.70 8.30
C ARG A 57 -11.17 13.46 8.27
N GLU A 58 -11.64 12.51 7.48
CA GLU A 58 -13.04 12.08 7.45
C GLU A 58 -13.46 11.50 8.81
N THR A 59 -12.66 10.58 9.37
CA THR A 59 -12.92 10.01 10.70
C THR A 59 -13.00 11.07 11.79
N GLN A 60 -12.08 12.05 11.82
CA GLN A 60 -12.10 13.12 12.83
C GLN A 60 -13.37 13.97 12.77
N ARG A 61 -13.90 14.24 11.57
CA ARG A 61 -15.15 15.01 11.40
C ARG A 61 -16.35 14.23 11.89
N PHE A 62 -16.42 12.95 11.53
CA PHE A 62 -17.48 12.06 12.00
C PHE A 62 -17.43 11.91 13.52
N GLU A 63 -16.25 11.70 14.08
CA GLU A 63 -16.04 11.52 15.52
C GLU A 63 -16.52 12.75 16.32
N ALA A 64 -16.25 13.96 15.86
CA ALA A 64 -16.78 15.17 16.49
C ALA A 64 -18.32 15.22 16.51
N SER A 65 -18.97 14.74 15.44
CA SER A 65 -20.43 14.68 15.36
C SER A 65 -21.00 13.56 16.22
N PHE A 66 -20.34 12.40 16.23
CA PHE A 66 -20.72 11.23 17.03
C PHE A 66 -20.65 11.52 18.55
N TRP A 67 -19.64 12.27 19.01
CA TRP A 67 -19.49 12.65 20.41
C TRP A 67 -20.20 13.96 20.80
N SER A 68 -20.92 14.59 19.88
CA SER A 68 -21.64 15.85 20.14
C SER A 68 -22.81 15.71 21.13
N GLY A 69 -23.23 14.47 21.42
CA GLY A 69 -24.41 14.17 22.24
C GLY A 69 -25.71 14.11 21.44
N GLU A 70 -25.66 14.28 20.12
CA GLU A 70 -26.82 14.10 19.25
C GLU A 70 -27.28 12.63 19.21
N PRO A 71 -28.60 12.34 19.19
CA PRO A 71 -29.09 10.96 19.14
C PRO A 71 -28.56 10.20 17.92
N LEU A 72 -28.16 8.94 18.11
CA LEU A 72 -27.59 8.11 17.05
C LEU A 72 -28.54 7.93 15.84
N ASP A 73 -29.85 7.91 16.08
CA ASP A 73 -30.86 7.85 15.02
C ASP A 73 -30.84 9.12 14.14
N THR A 74 -30.69 10.30 14.72
CA THR A 74 -30.59 11.57 13.99
C THR A 74 -29.31 11.60 13.15
N LEU A 75 -28.19 11.16 13.71
CA LEU A 75 -26.91 11.05 13.00
C LEU A 75 -27.00 10.05 11.82
N TYR A 76 -27.69 8.92 12.01
CA TYR A 76 -27.93 7.94 10.96
C TYR A 76 -28.76 8.51 9.81
N ASP A 77 -29.85 9.20 10.14
CA ASP A 77 -30.73 9.80 9.12
C ASP A 77 -30.04 10.95 8.37
N ALA A 78 -29.13 11.69 9.02
CA ALA A 78 -28.33 12.73 8.39
C ALA A 78 -27.27 12.18 7.42
N LEU A 79 -26.67 11.02 7.72
CA LEU A 79 -25.67 10.37 6.87
C LEU A 79 -26.27 9.66 5.67
N GLY A 80 -27.50 9.14 5.82
CA GLY A 80 -28.18 8.37 4.79
C GLY A 80 -27.52 7.00 4.52
N PRO A 81 -27.98 6.29 3.46
CA PRO A 81 -27.59 4.89 3.23
C PRO A 81 -26.18 4.70 2.66
N ILE A 82 -25.57 5.75 2.07
CA ILE A 82 -24.27 5.66 1.40
C ILE A 82 -23.38 6.82 1.86
N PRO A 83 -22.78 6.73 3.05
CA PRO A 83 -21.94 7.78 3.56
C PRO A 83 -20.54 7.76 2.92
N SER A 84 -19.92 8.94 2.88
CA SER A 84 -18.65 9.17 2.21
C SER A 84 -17.45 8.67 3.01
N GLY A 85 -17.50 8.81 4.34
CA GLY A 85 -16.45 8.41 5.26
C GLY A 85 -16.45 6.91 5.54
N ARG A 86 -15.26 6.35 5.74
CA ARG A 86 -15.09 4.90 6.07
C ARG A 86 -15.73 4.55 7.40
N THR A 87 -15.47 5.33 8.44
CA THR A 87 -16.06 5.14 9.78
C THR A 87 -17.58 5.34 9.75
N GLU A 88 -18.07 6.27 8.93
CA GLU A 88 -19.52 6.48 8.73
C GLU A 88 -20.18 5.24 8.13
N ARG A 89 -19.53 4.55 7.16
CA ARG A 89 -20.05 3.29 6.59
C ARG A 89 -20.16 2.18 7.63
N VAL A 90 -19.19 2.08 8.54
CA VAL A 90 -19.25 1.13 9.67
C VAL A 90 -20.41 1.47 10.61
N PHE A 91 -20.58 2.75 10.94
CA PHE A 91 -21.68 3.22 11.78
C PHE A 91 -23.06 2.94 11.15
N VAL A 92 -23.23 3.26 9.86
CA VAL A 92 -24.47 2.99 9.11
C VAL A 92 -24.76 1.49 9.04
N ALA A 93 -23.74 0.63 8.88
CA ALA A 93 -23.93 -0.82 8.90
C ALA A 93 -24.52 -1.30 10.25
N GLY A 94 -23.93 -0.86 11.37
CA GLY A 94 -24.42 -1.21 12.71
C GLY A 94 -25.83 -0.67 13.00
N MET A 95 -26.08 0.61 12.69
CA MET A 95 -27.39 1.24 12.89
C MET A 95 -28.49 0.63 12.01
N THR A 96 -28.15 0.20 10.79
CA THR A 96 -29.08 -0.51 9.91
C THR A 96 -29.53 -1.83 10.53
N GLU A 97 -28.60 -2.60 11.11
CA GLU A 97 -28.95 -3.85 11.78
C GLU A 97 -29.66 -3.62 13.12
N TRP A 98 -29.33 -2.56 13.85
CA TRP A 98 -30.04 -2.14 15.07
C TRP A 98 -31.51 -1.83 14.80
N ARG A 99 -31.80 -1.02 13.76
CA ARG A 99 -33.17 -0.68 13.34
C ARG A 99 -33.94 -1.91 12.84
N ARG A 100 -33.28 -2.84 12.13
CA ARG A 100 -33.89 -4.11 11.71
C ARG A 100 -34.18 -5.07 12.87
N SER A 101 -33.40 -4.98 13.94
CA SER A 101 -33.49 -5.87 15.10
C SER A 101 -34.52 -5.44 16.13
N HIS A 102 -35.05 -4.23 16.02
CA HIS A 102 -36.19 -3.74 16.80
C HIS A 102 -37.49 -4.05 16.05
N LYS A 103 -38.33 -4.93 16.61
CA LYS A 103 -39.71 -5.08 16.14
C LYS A 103 -40.52 -3.83 16.49
N ALA A 104 -41.63 -3.60 15.78
CA ALA A 104 -42.62 -2.56 16.10
C ALA A 104 -43.16 -2.67 17.55
N ASP A 105 -43.02 -3.83 18.16
CA ASP A 105 -43.52 -4.20 19.49
C ASP A 105 -42.50 -3.92 20.63
N GLY A 106 -41.32 -3.37 20.32
CA GLY A 106 -40.28 -3.00 21.31
C GLY A 106 -39.44 -4.16 21.86
N ALA A 107 -39.75 -5.41 21.51
CA ALA A 107 -38.95 -6.57 21.89
C ALA A 107 -37.74 -6.74 20.93
N ALA A 108 -36.52 -6.66 21.47
CA ALA A 108 -35.31 -6.97 20.72
C ALA A 108 -35.33 -8.44 20.27
N ILE A 109 -35.13 -8.69 18.98
CA ILE A 109 -34.98 -10.05 18.45
C ILE A 109 -33.75 -10.68 19.12
N GLY A 110 -33.87 -11.89 19.66
CA GLY A 110 -32.76 -12.62 20.29
C GLY A 110 -31.49 -12.57 19.42
N GLY A 111 -30.36 -12.23 20.04
CA GLY A 111 -29.07 -12.08 19.34
C GLY A 111 -28.89 -10.79 18.53
N ALA A 112 -29.73 -9.76 18.74
CA ALA A 112 -29.60 -8.45 18.08
C ALA A 112 -28.18 -7.87 18.21
N HIS A 113 -27.63 -7.83 19.43
CA HIS A 113 -26.26 -7.35 19.67
C HIS A 113 -25.23 -8.12 18.84
N ALA A 114 -25.28 -9.46 18.84
CA ALA A 114 -24.36 -10.28 18.08
C ALA A 114 -24.47 -10.08 16.55
N ARG A 115 -25.66 -9.74 16.03
CA ARG A 115 -25.82 -9.39 14.62
C ARG A 115 -25.26 -8.01 14.29
N ILE A 116 -25.45 -7.04 15.17
CA ILE A 116 -24.90 -5.69 15.01
C ILE A 116 -23.37 -5.74 15.03
N ASP A 117 -22.78 -6.39 16.03
CA ASP A 117 -21.33 -6.56 16.13
C ASP A 117 -20.78 -7.20 14.86
N ARG A 118 -21.40 -8.31 14.40
CA ARG A 118 -21.01 -8.97 13.16
C ARG A 118 -21.13 -8.05 11.94
N SER A 119 -22.19 -7.26 11.84
CA SER A 119 -22.39 -6.33 10.72
C SER A 119 -21.32 -5.23 10.69
N MET A 120 -20.94 -4.73 11.88
CA MET A 120 -19.88 -3.75 12.05
C MET A 120 -18.51 -4.37 11.73
N ASP A 121 -18.23 -5.58 12.21
CA ASP A 121 -16.98 -6.30 11.91
C ASP A 121 -16.81 -6.53 10.41
N VAL A 122 -17.86 -6.97 9.71
CA VAL A 122 -17.84 -7.14 8.25
C VAL A 122 -17.55 -5.80 7.55
N ALA A 123 -18.17 -4.70 8.00
CA ALA A 123 -17.91 -3.38 7.45
C ALA A 123 -16.45 -2.94 7.73
N ILE A 124 -15.94 -3.15 8.95
CA ILE A 124 -14.56 -2.85 9.34
C ILE A 124 -13.58 -3.60 8.44
N GLN A 125 -13.78 -4.91 8.25
CA GLN A 125 -12.90 -5.72 7.41
C GLN A 125 -12.92 -5.24 5.96
N LYS A 126 -14.10 -4.95 5.40
CA LYS A 126 -14.23 -4.42 4.05
C LYS A 126 -13.47 -3.10 3.86
N GLU A 127 -13.64 -2.15 4.78
CA GLU A 127 -12.95 -0.86 4.72
C GLU A 127 -11.43 -1.01 4.94
N ALA A 128 -11.02 -1.94 5.81
CA ALA A 128 -9.61 -2.25 6.05
C ALA A 128 -8.94 -2.87 4.81
N GLU A 129 -9.60 -3.84 4.17
CA GLU A 129 -9.13 -4.44 2.91
C GLU A 129 -8.93 -3.39 1.83
N GLU A 130 -9.90 -2.46 1.67
CA GLU A 130 -9.78 -1.35 0.73
C GLU A 130 -8.58 -0.45 1.04
N LEU A 131 -8.36 -0.09 2.31
CA LEU A 131 -7.21 0.69 2.75
C LEU A 131 -5.88 -0.07 2.58
N GLN A 132 -5.88 -1.39 2.64
CA GLN A 132 -4.69 -2.22 2.50
C GLN A 132 -4.34 -2.58 1.05
N LYS A 133 -5.24 -2.35 0.07
CA LYS A 133 -5.00 -2.63 -1.36
C LYS A 133 -3.64 -2.12 -1.83
N GLY A 134 -2.80 -3.00 -2.38
CA GLY A 134 -1.47 -2.63 -2.90
C GLY A 134 -0.33 -2.66 -1.88
N LEU A 135 -0.61 -2.67 -0.56
CA LEU A 135 0.42 -2.93 0.46
C LEU A 135 1.03 -4.34 0.35
N PRO A 136 0.26 -5.41 0.06
CA PRO A 136 0.86 -6.74 -0.11
C PRO A 136 1.89 -6.77 -1.24
N LEU A 137 1.61 -6.10 -2.37
CA LEU A 137 2.56 -6.00 -3.48
C LEU A 137 3.83 -5.25 -3.06
N LEU A 138 3.69 -4.14 -2.33
CA LEU A 138 4.82 -3.37 -1.80
C LEU A 138 5.68 -4.23 -0.86
N ALA A 139 5.04 -5.03 0.00
CA ALA A 139 5.72 -5.96 0.89
C ALA A 139 6.46 -7.06 0.11
N THR A 140 5.84 -7.63 -0.94
CA THR A 140 6.49 -8.62 -1.81
C THR A 140 7.69 -8.03 -2.54
N ILE A 141 7.58 -6.83 -3.11
CA ILE A 141 8.71 -6.18 -3.79
C ILE A 141 9.83 -5.91 -2.78
N GLY A 142 9.49 -5.39 -1.60
CA GLY A 142 10.47 -5.10 -0.55
C GLY A 142 11.23 -6.34 -0.06
N SER A 143 10.55 -7.50 0.04
CA SER A 143 11.20 -8.74 0.48
C SER A 143 11.94 -9.48 -0.64
N THR A 144 11.51 -9.38 -1.89
CA THR A 144 12.10 -10.12 -3.03
C THR A 144 13.22 -9.36 -3.73
N ALA A 145 13.21 -8.02 -3.73
CA ALA A 145 14.22 -7.19 -4.40
C ALA A 145 15.68 -7.50 -3.99
N PRO A 146 16.02 -7.76 -2.71
CA PRO A 146 17.38 -8.13 -2.33
C PRO A 146 17.86 -9.42 -3.00
N PHE A 147 16.97 -10.41 -3.14
CA PHE A 147 17.31 -11.68 -3.81
C PHE A 147 17.49 -11.50 -5.31
N VAL A 148 16.68 -10.66 -5.94
CA VAL A 148 16.83 -10.29 -7.36
C VAL A 148 18.17 -9.58 -7.59
N GLY A 149 18.56 -8.67 -6.69
CA GLY A 149 19.87 -8.01 -6.72
C GLY A 149 21.03 -8.99 -6.53
N LEU A 150 20.92 -9.89 -5.54
CA LEU A 150 21.93 -10.94 -5.29
C LEU A 150 22.08 -11.89 -6.48
N PHE A 151 20.98 -12.24 -7.15
CA PHE A 151 21.03 -13.01 -8.40
C PHE A 151 21.88 -12.31 -9.46
N GLY A 152 21.69 -11.00 -9.64
CA GLY A 152 22.49 -10.20 -10.57
C GLY A 152 23.99 -10.22 -10.24
N THR A 153 24.35 -10.11 -8.96
CA THR A 153 25.76 -10.13 -8.55
C THR A 153 26.40 -11.50 -8.76
N VAL A 154 25.71 -12.59 -8.38
CA VAL A 154 26.19 -13.97 -8.60
C VAL A 154 26.39 -14.24 -10.09
N TRP A 155 25.43 -13.85 -10.93
CA TRP A 155 25.53 -14.01 -12.37
C TRP A 155 26.71 -13.23 -12.97
N GLY A 156 26.91 -11.98 -12.54
CA GLY A 156 28.02 -11.14 -12.98
C GLY A 156 29.38 -11.76 -12.64
N ILE A 157 29.54 -12.23 -11.39
CA ILE A 157 30.77 -12.88 -10.93
C ILE A 157 31.01 -14.18 -11.72
N MET A 158 29.99 -15.01 -11.89
CA MET A 158 30.10 -16.26 -12.69
C MET A 158 30.55 -15.98 -14.13
N SER A 159 29.99 -14.94 -14.75
CA SER A 159 30.34 -14.55 -16.13
C SER A 159 31.80 -14.12 -16.23
N ALA A 160 32.29 -13.35 -15.25
CA ALA A 160 33.70 -12.94 -15.20
C ALA A 160 34.66 -14.12 -15.01
N PHE A 161 34.31 -15.11 -14.17
CA PHE A 161 35.13 -16.31 -14.01
C PHE A 161 35.19 -17.17 -15.27
N ILE A 162 34.09 -17.25 -16.03
CA ILE A 162 34.07 -17.95 -17.33
C ILE A 162 35.00 -17.24 -18.32
N GLU A 163 34.99 -15.91 -18.36
CA GLU A 163 35.86 -15.12 -19.23
C GLU A 163 37.35 -15.23 -18.87
N ILE A 164 37.68 -15.32 -17.57
CA ILE A 164 39.07 -15.55 -17.11
C ILE A 164 39.54 -16.99 -17.39
N GLY A 165 38.62 -17.95 -17.37
CA GLY A 165 38.92 -19.37 -17.57
C GLY A 165 39.05 -19.81 -19.03
N GLN A 166 38.76 -18.92 -19.99
CA GLN A 166 38.99 -19.10 -21.42
C GLN A 166 40.36 -18.58 -21.84
#